data_AF-E3NLJ3-F1
#
_entry.id   AF-E3NLJ3-F1
#
_cell.length_a   1.000
_cell.length_b   1.000
_cell.length_c   1.000
_cell.angle_alpha   90.00
_cell.angle_beta   90.00
_cell.angle_gamma   90.00
#
_symmetry.space_group_name_H-M   'P 1'
#
loop_
_entity.id
_entity.type
_entity.pdbx_description
1 polymer ?
#
loop_
_entity_poly.entity_id
_entity_poly.type
_entity_poly.pdbx_seq_one_letter_code
_entity_poly.pdbx_strand_id
1 'polypeptide(L)'
;MAENRPIIKLVSVFNKGKLLILPGWHPEISTQILTIMHKMQSMISYLFQSFPQKFFENEGLTLQEVVDLVEDYNKVAKPYALTWSGSYNTENLGDWGYSQCKDDVAQDIVNWAYGMVINPQIDNNDEDNGKPHLNEISKICDEARIGEHDVFVDLGCGVGQFVYFVAAYARCKKTIGIEISDQPFKFATEVSGYFEKLMAHFGKRFGKFEISHGDFLEEKYRALICEEATVLFINNKMFDETLTHQLKVILRNLKAGTKVITTKPVCDIRHDDVNGDGPCNCQEWYENHQTPGGTGEESQKYSLMVIN
;
A
#
# COMPACT_ATOMS: atom_id res chain seq x y z
N MET A 1 23.94 -3.04 -30.94
CA MET A 1 22.71 -2.44 -31.50
C MET A 1 21.69 -2.46 -30.39
N ALA A 2 21.13 -1.31 -30.00
CA ALA A 2 20.07 -1.30 -28.99
C ALA A 2 18.86 -2.03 -29.59
N GLU A 3 18.52 -3.20 -29.07
CA GLU A 3 17.28 -3.88 -29.41
C GLU A 3 16.13 -2.92 -29.18
N ASN A 4 15.27 -2.74 -30.19
CA ASN A 4 14.09 -1.89 -30.10
C ASN A 4 13.08 -2.56 -29.17
N ARG A 5 13.27 -2.41 -27.86
CA ARG A 5 12.45 -3.09 -26.86
C ARG A 5 11.00 -2.54 -26.90
N PRO A 6 9.98 -3.40 -26.84
CA PRO A 6 8.57 -2.97 -26.96
C PRO A 6 8.14 -2.06 -25.82
N ILE A 7 7.26 -1.10 -26.09
CA ILE A 7 6.73 -0.17 -25.07
C ILE A 7 5.21 -0.29 -25.06
N ILE A 8 4.65 -0.54 -23.88
CA ILE A 8 3.21 -0.52 -23.65
C ILE A 8 2.75 0.93 -23.48
N LYS A 9 1.70 1.32 -24.20
CA LYS A 9 1.09 2.65 -24.16
C LYS A 9 -0.42 2.51 -24.01
N LEU A 10 -0.93 2.32 -22.81
CA LEU A 10 -2.35 2.08 -22.57
C LEU A 10 -3.12 3.41 -22.43
N VAL A 11 -4.12 3.62 -23.31
CA VAL A 11 -5.00 4.80 -23.30
C VAL A 11 -5.90 4.79 -22.06
N SER A 12 -5.95 5.91 -21.34
CA SER A 12 -6.87 6.08 -20.22
C SER A 12 -8.22 6.59 -20.72
N VAL A 13 -9.28 5.89 -20.31
CA VAL A 13 -10.67 6.36 -20.44
C VAL A 13 -11.17 7.03 -19.15
N PHE A 14 -10.28 7.23 -18.17
CA PHE A 14 -10.61 7.84 -16.88
C PHE A 14 -10.43 9.36 -16.95
N ASN A 15 -10.96 10.07 -15.95
CA ASN A 15 -11.09 11.54 -15.92
C ASN A 15 -9.87 12.31 -16.48
N LYS A 16 -8.64 11.96 -16.07
CA LYS A 16 -7.43 12.71 -16.45
C LYS A 16 -6.85 12.34 -17.83
N GLY A 17 -7.32 11.26 -18.46
CA GLY A 17 -6.87 10.78 -19.77
C GLY A 17 -5.37 10.52 -19.87
N LYS A 18 -4.68 10.22 -18.75
CA LYS A 18 -3.22 10.06 -18.75
C LYS A 18 -2.82 8.71 -19.30
N LEU A 19 -1.98 8.71 -20.33
CA LEU A 19 -1.44 7.50 -20.94
C LEU A 19 -0.57 6.74 -19.92
N LEU A 20 -0.80 5.44 -19.75
CA LEU A 20 0.09 4.59 -18.97
C LEU A 20 1.20 4.07 -19.90
N ILE A 21 2.44 4.43 -19.58
CA ILE A 21 3.63 4.05 -20.34
C ILE A 21 4.51 3.13 -19.51
N LEU A 22 4.68 1.90 -19.99
CA LEU A 22 5.40 0.83 -19.28
C LEU A 22 6.30 0.06 -20.25
N PRO A 23 7.41 -0.53 -19.77
CA PRO A 23 8.22 -1.39 -20.62
C PRO A 23 7.47 -2.69 -20.93
N GLY A 24 7.44 -3.10 -22.20
CA GLY A 24 6.68 -4.24 -22.70
C GLY A 24 7.46 -5.56 -22.77
N TRP A 25 8.66 -5.61 -22.18
CA TRP A 25 9.54 -6.78 -22.21
C TRP A 25 9.71 -7.45 -20.84
N HIS A 26 8.97 -6.99 -19.82
CA HIS A 26 9.01 -7.55 -18.46
C HIS A 26 7.78 -8.45 -18.22
N PRO A 27 7.97 -9.75 -17.92
CA PRO A 27 6.87 -10.68 -17.63
C PRO A 27 5.96 -10.22 -16.48
N GLU A 28 6.54 -9.65 -15.43
CA GLU A 28 5.83 -9.12 -14.26
C GLU A 28 4.83 -8.04 -14.70
N ILE A 29 5.30 -7.10 -15.53
CA ILE A 29 4.46 -6.02 -16.06
C ILE A 29 3.39 -6.54 -17.00
N SER A 30 3.72 -7.48 -17.89
CA SER A 30 2.72 -8.11 -18.78
C SER A 30 1.62 -8.80 -17.99
N THR A 31 1.97 -9.46 -16.88
CA THR A 31 1.00 -10.10 -15.97
C THR A 31 0.06 -9.05 -15.36
N GLN A 32 0.61 -7.94 -14.86
CA GLN A 32 -0.21 -6.88 -14.28
C GLN A 32 -1.04 -6.12 -15.33
N ILE A 33 -0.57 -5.99 -16.57
CA ILE A 33 -1.37 -5.40 -17.65
C ILE A 33 -2.59 -6.27 -17.95
N LEU A 34 -2.45 -7.59 -17.98
CA LEU A 34 -3.59 -8.48 -18.18
C LEU A 34 -4.62 -8.35 -17.05
N THR A 35 -4.18 -8.32 -15.79
CA THR A 35 -5.10 -8.14 -14.66
C THR A 35 -5.81 -6.78 -14.69
N ILE A 36 -5.10 -5.71 -15.08
CA ILE A 36 -5.69 -4.39 -15.35
C ILE A 36 -6.73 -4.47 -16.46
N MET A 37 -6.43 -5.11 -17.59
CA MET A 37 -7.34 -5.23 -18.73
C MET A 37 -8.59 -6.03 -18.37
N HIS A 38 -8.48 -7.11 -17.59
CA HIS A 38 -9.63 -7.84 -17.07
C HIS A 38 -10.47 -7.00 -16.11
N LYS A 39 -9.84 -6.22 -15.22
CA LYS A 39 -10.56 -5.29 -14.35
C LYS A 39 -11.31 -4.22 -15.17
N MET A 40 -10.70 -3.71 -16.23
CA MET A 40 -11.37 -2.78 -17.14
C MET A 40 -12.49 -3.48 -17.91
N GLN A 41 -12.30 -4.70 -18.37
CA GLN A 41 -13.33 -5.49 -19.08
C GLN A 41 -14.56 -5.75 -18.19
N SER A 42 -14.39 -5.94 -16.89
CA SER A 42 -15.55 -6.11 -15.99
C SER A 42 -16.36 -4.83 -15.81
N MET A 43 -15.77 -3.65 -16.00
CA MET A 43 -16.45 -2.35 -15.91
C MET A 43 -17.03 -1.88 -17.25
N ILE A 44 -16.27 -2.03 -18.34
CA ILE A 44 -16.56 -1.47 -19.66
C ILE A 44 -16.41 -2.53 -20.75
N SER A 45 -17.08 -3.67 -20.54
CA SER A 45 -17.00 -4.89 -21.36
C SER A 45 -17.21 -4.67 -22.86
N TYR A 46 -18.03 -3.68 -23.22
CA TYR A 46 -18.31 -3.35 -24.62
C TYR A 46 -17.06 -2.85 -25.38
N LEU A 47 -16.04 -2.31 -24.70
CA LEU A 47 -14.76 -1.94 -25.33
C LEU A 47 -13.89 -3.15 -25.69
N PHE A 48 -14.20 -4.33 -25.16
CA PHE A 48 -13.42 -5.54 -25.31
C PHE A 48 -14.08 -6.56 -26.26
N GLN A 49 -15.24 -6.26 -26.86
CA GLN A 49 -16.01 -7.25 -27.65
C GLN A 49 -15.24 -7.85 -28.84
N SER A 50 -14.28 -7.13 -29.41
CA SER A 50 -13.48 -7.58 -30.55
C SER A 50 -12.16 -8.23 -30.15
N PHE A 51 -11.94 -8.49 -28.84
CA PHE A 51 -10.70 -9.11 -28.37
C PHE A 51 -10.62 -10.59 -28.77
N PRO A 52 -9.40 -11.13 -28.95
CA PRO A 52 -9.21 -12.53 -29.26
C PRO A 52 -9.69 -13.44 -28.11
N GLN A 53 -10.22 -14.61 -28.46
CA GLN A 53 -10.76 -15.59 -27.51
C GLN A 53 -9.76 -15.96 -26.40
N LYS A 54 -8.47 -16.04 -26.76
CA LYS A 54 -7.34 -16.30 -25.86
C LYS A 54 -7.29 -15.38 -24.64
N PHE A 55 -7.68 -14.10 -24.80
CA PHE A 55 -7.78 -13.16 -23.68
C PHE A 55 -8.86 -13.59 -22.69
N PHE A 56 -10.03 -14.00 -23.18
CA PHE A 56 -11.15 -14.40 -22.32
C PHE A 56 -10.95 -15.76 -21.64
N GLU A 57 -10.14 -16.63 -22.22
CA GLU A 57 -9.85 -17.97 -21.70
C GLU A 57 -8.71 -17.98 -20.66
N ASN A 58 -8.09 -16.83 -20.39
CA ASN A 58 -6.93 -16.69 -19.50
C ASN A 58 -5.78 -17.63 -19.88
N GLU A 59 -5.61 -17.93 -21.17
CA GLU A 59 -4.50 -18.72 -21.65
C GLU A 59 -3.18 -17.94 -21.53
N GLY A 60 -2.06 -18.65 -21.46
CA GLY A 60 -0.73 -18.04 -21.41
C GLY A 60 -0.45 -17.19 -22.66
N LEU A 61 -0.52 -15.86 -22.50
CA LEU A 61 -0.18 -14.88 -23.52
C LEU A 61 1.32 -14.57 -23.46
N THR A 62 1.94 -14.52 -24.64
CA THR A 62 3.31 -14.05 -24.82
C THR A 62 3.40 -12.54 -24.58
N LEU A 63 4.59 -12.03 -24.30
CA LEU A 63 4.82 -10.59 -24.09
C LEU A 63 4.32 -9.76 -25.29
N GLN A 64 4.55 -10.24 -26.51
CA GLN A 64 4.11 -9.56 -27.73
C GLN A 64 2.59 -9.56 -27.86
N GLU A 65 1.92 -10.68 -27.59
CA GLU A 65 0.45 -10.72 -27.61
C GLU A 65 -0.16 -9.72 -26.60
N VAL A 66 0.45 -9.53 -25.43
CA VAL A 66 -0.01 -8.51 -24.46
C VAL A 66 0.13 -7.10 -25.02
N VAL A 67 1.23 -6.80 -25.73
CA VAL A 67 1.42 -5.51 -26.41
C VAL A 67 0.34 -5.30 -27.48
N ASP A 68 0.09 -6.32 -28.30
CA ASP A 68 -0.90 -6.28 -29.39
C ASP A 68 -2.33 -6.07 -28.84
N LEU A 69 -2.68 -6.74 -27.74
CA LEU A 69 -3.94 -6.53 -27.04
C LEU A 69 -4.13 -5.08 -26.58
N VAL A 70 -3.09 -4.45 -26.04
CA VAL A 70 -3.15 -3.03 -25.65
C VAL A 70 -3.38 -2.14 -26.87
N GLU A 71 -2.75 -2.45 -28.01
CA GLU A 71 -2.98 -1.71 -29.26
C GLU A 71 -4.43 -1.86 -29.74
N ASP A 72 -5.01 -3.05 -29.66
CA ASP A 72 -6.39 -3.31 -30.03
C ASP A 72 -7.38 -2.58 -29.13
N TYR A 73 -7.17 -2.62 -27.81
CA TYR A 73 -7.94 -1.79 -26.87
C TYR A 73 -7.85 -0.31 -27.25
N ASN A 74 -6.65 0.20 -27.52
CA ASN A 74 -6.44 1.61 -27.83
C ASN A 74 -7.19 2.06 -29.10
N LYS A 75 -7.36 1.19 -30.10
CA LYS A 75 -8.14 1.52 -31.32
C LYS A 75 -9.59 1.81 -30.96
N VAL A 76 -10.17 1.04 -30.04
CA VAL A 76 -11.58 1.15 -29.62
C VAL A 76 -11.77 2.22 -28.55
N ALA A 77 -10.82 2.38 -27.62
CA ALA A 77 -10.95 3.25 -26.45
C ALA A 77 -10.77 4.74 -26.75
N LYS A 78 -10.05 5.13 -27.81
CA LYS A 78 -9.72 6.54 -28.13
C LYS A 78 -10.94 7.47 -28.20
N PRO A 79 -12.04 7.15 -28.90
CA PRO A 79 -13.24 8.00 -28.92
C PRO A 79 -13.84 8.21 -27.52
N TYR A 80 -13.86 7.17 -26.69
CA TYR A 80 -14.34 7.24 -25.31
C TYR A 80 -13.43 8.08 -24.43
N ALA A 81 -12.10 7.88 -24.54
CA ALA A 81 -11.12 8.67 -23.82
C ALA A 81 -11.27 10.17 -24.10
N LEU A 82 -11.52 10.55 -25.35
CA LEU A 82 -11.78 11.94 -25.73
C LEU A 82 -13.08 12.47 -25.12
N THR A 83 -14.15 11.67 -25.16
CA THR A 83 -15.49 12.06 -24.72
C THR A 83 -15.60 12.14 -23.20
N TRP A 84 -14.92 11.24 -22.48
CA TRP A 84 -15.01 11.11 -21.02
C TRP A 84 -13.95 11.91 -20.26
N SER A 85 -12.93 12.41 -20.97
CA SER A 85 -11.92 13.30 -20.40
C SER A 85 -12.57 14.49 -19.68
N GLY A 86 -12.10 14.79 -18.47
CA GLY A 86 -12.66 15.83 -17.61
C GLY A 86 -13.93 15.45 -16.85
N SER A 87 -14.45 14.23 -17.03
CA SER A 87 -15.61 13.70 -16.30
C SER A 87 -15.22 12.51 -15.43
N TYR A 88 -15.92 12.33 -14.30
CA TYR A 88 -15.72 11.15 -13.45
C TYR A 88 -16.37 9.88 -14.02
N ASN A 89 -17.40 10.01 -14.87
CA ASN A 89 -18.07 8.90 -15.54
C ASN A 89 -18.41 7.70 -14.62
N THR A 90 -18.94 8.00 -13.43
CA THR A 90 -19.21 7.02 -12.37
C THR A 90 -20.31 6.04 -12.71
N GLU A 91 -21.20 6.36 -13.66
CA GLU A 91 -22.22 5.43 -14.15
C GLU A 91 -21.61 4.21 -14.84
N ASN A 92 -20.52 4.40 -15.60
CA ASN A 92 -19.84 3.32 -16.31
C ASN A 92 -18.67 2.73 -15.50
N LEU A 93 -17.95 3.58 -14.76
CA LEU A 93 -16.72 3.19 -14.06
C LEU A 93 -16.93 2.87 -12.58
N GLY A 94 -18.14 3.05 -12.04
CA GLY A 94 -18.43 2.86 -10.62
C GLY A 94 -17.44 3.63 -9.73
N ASP A 95 -16.87 2.92 -8.76
CA ASP A 95 -15.88 3.48 -7.83
C ASP A 95 -14.56 3.89 -8.50
N TRP A 96 -14.27 3.32 -9.67
CA TRP A 96 -13.12 3.73 -10.47
C TRP A 96 -13.32 5.11 -11.12
N GLY A 97 -14.55 5.58 -11.24
CA GLY A 97 -14.85 6.90 -11.77
C GLY A 97 -14.41 8.05 -10.87
N TYR A 98 -14.47 7.91 -9.54
CA TYR A 98 -14.15 8.99 -8.59
C TYR A 98 -12.66 9.29 -8.52
N SER A 99 -12.27 10.54 -8.20
CA SER A 99 -10.85 10.85 -7.95
C SER A 99 -10.31 10.29 -6.65
N GLN A 100 -11.17 9.96 -5.68
CA GLN A 100 -10.77 9.38 -4.40
C GLN A 100 -10.86 7.86 -4.52
N CYS A 101 -9.90 7.14 -3.95
CA CYS A 101 -9.95 5.69 -3.91
C CYS A 101 -10.87 5.23 -2.77
N LYS A 102 -11.71 4.23 -3.06
CA LYS A 102 -12.16 3.30 -2.03
C LYS A 102 -11.06 2.28 -1.74
N ASP A 103 -11.28 1.46 -0.73
CA ASP A 103 -10.33 0.43 -0.27
C ASP A 103 -10.00 -0.56 -1.39
N ASP A 104 -10.99 -1.06 -2.12
CA ASP A 104 -10.80 -1.99 -3.24
C ASP A 104 -9.98 -1.36 -4.40
N VAL A 105 -10.27 -0.11 -4.76
CA VAL A 105 -9.54 0.63 -5.80
C VAL A 105 -8.08 0.87 -5.37
N ALA A 106 -7.86 1.27 -4.11
CA ALA A 106 -6.52 1.48 -3.58
C ALA A 106 -5.74 0.16 -3.54
N GLN A 107 -6.39 -0.93 -3.12
CA GLN A 107 -5.81 -2.27 -3.08
C GLN A 107 -5.38 -2.75 -4.46
N ASP A 108 -6.25 -2.67 -5.47
CA ASP A 108 -5.94 -3.08 -6.83
C ASP A 108 -4.72 -2.32 -7.38
N ILE A 109 -4.69 -0.99 -7.22
CA ILE A 109 -3.58 -0.17 -7.73
C ILE A 109 -2.26 -0.50 -7.02
N VAL A 110 -2.27 -0.65 -5.69
CA VAL A 110 -1.08 -0.99 -4.92
C VAL A 110 -0.57 -2.39 -5.28
N ASN A 111 -1.48 -3.36 -5.43
CA ASN A 111 -1.12 -4.73 -5.82
C ASN A 111 -0.54 -4.80 -7.23
N TRP A 112 -1.08 -4.04 -8.19
CA TRP A 112 -0.50 -3.97 -9.53
C TRP A 112 0.88 -3.30 -9.50
N ALA A 113 1.05 -2.20 -8.77
CA ALA A 113 2.36 -1.55 -8.64
C ALA A 113 3.39 -2.50 -8.02
N TYR A 114 2.99 -3.25 -6.98
CA TYR A 114 3.80 -4.28 -6.35
C TYR A 114 4.20 -5.39 -7.32
N GLY A 115 3.19 -5.96 -8.00
CA GLY A 115 3.36 -7.06 -8.95
C GLY A 115 4.11 -6.69 -10.23
N MET A 116 4.36 -5.40 -10.49
CA MET A 116 5.24 -4.93 -11.58
C MET A 116 6.73 -5.00 -11.22
N VAL A 117 7.06 -5.08 -9.93
CA VAL A 117 8.44 -5.10 -9.42
C VAL A 117 8.80 -6.48 -8.88
N ILE A 118 7.87 -7.08 -8.13
CA ILE A 118 8.09 -8.35 -7.42
C ILE A 118 7.11 -9.37 -7.99
N ASN A 119 7.60 -10.56 -8.32
CA ASN A 119 6.74 -11.68 -8.67
C ASN A 119 6.18 -12.31 -7.38
N PRO A 120 4.88 -12.17 -7.07
CA PRO A 120 4.33 -12.64 -5.80
C PRO A 120 4.38 -14.17 -5.64
N GLN A 121 4.55 -14.92 -6.75
CA GLN A 121 4.68 -16.38 -6.72
C GLN A 121 6.08 -16.87 -6.33
N ILE A 122 7.07 -15.97 -6.34
CA ILE A 122 8.48 -16.27 -6.05
C ILE A 122 8.96 -15.52 -4.79
N ASP A 123 8.13 -14.60 -4.29
CA ASP A 123 8.43 -13.83 -3.09
C ASP A 123 8.36 -14.70 -1.83
N ASN A 124 9.50 -15.30 -1.48
CA ASN A 124 9.69 -16.10 -0.27
C ASN A 124 10.10 -15.24 0.94
N ASN A 125 9.77 -13.95 0.97
CA ASN A 125 10.13 -13.10 2.10
C ASN A 125 9.40 -13.57 3.36
N ASP A 126 10.13 -14.17 4.29
CA ASP A 126 9.62 -14.59 5.61
C ASP A 126 8.95 -13.43 6.39
N GLU A 127 9.27 -12.18 6.05
CA GLU A 127 8.61 -10.99 6.61
C GLU A 127 7.13 -10.85 6.24
N ASP A 128 6.66 -11.46 5.15
CA ASP A 128 5.25 -11.40 4.77
C ASP A 128 4.39 -12.38 5.59
N ASN A 129 5.02 -13.35 6.27
CA ASN A 129 4.35 -14.27 7.18
C ASN A 129 3.81 -13.50 8.41
N GLY A 130 2.56 -13.04 8.27
CA GLY A 130 1.82 -12.37 9.34
C GLY A 130 1.69 -10.84 9.21
N LYS A 131 2.13 -10.21 8.11
CA LYS A 131 1.74 -8.82 7.78
C LYS A 131 0.22 -8.74 7.56
N PRO A 132 -0.47 -7.69 8.07
CA PRO A 132 -1.89 -7.50 7.74
C PRO A 132 -2.12 -7.41 6.24
N HIS A 133 -3.23 -7.95 5.75
CA HIS A 133 -3.60 -7.74 4.35
C HIS A 133 -4.07 -6.28 4.13
N LEU A 134 -3.99 -5.76 2.90
CA LEU A 134 -4.38 -4.36 2.63
C LEU A 134 -5.83 -4.02 3.01
N ASN A 135 -6.75 -5.00 2.90
CA ASN A 135 -8.14 -4.86 3.35
C ASN A 135 -8.29 -4.80 4.89
N GLU A 136 -7.27 -5.19 5.64
CA GLU A 136 -7.22 -5.00 7.10
C GLU A 136 -6.70 -3.60 7.44
N ILE A 137 -5.81 -3.04 6.60
CA ILE A 137 -5.32 -1.66 6.75
C ILE A 137 -6.43 -0.62 6.58
N SER A 138 -7.39 -0.83 5.66
CA SER A 138 -8.55 0.09 5.57
C SER A 138 -9.34 0.13 6.87
N LYS A 139 -9.61 -1.03 7.48
CA LYS A 139 -10.30 -1.13 8.78
C LYS A 139 -9.53 -0.43 9.88
N ILE A 140 -8.21 -0.63 9.93
CA ILE A 140 -7.32 0.09 10.87
C ILE A 140 -7.43 1.61 10.66
N CYS A 141 -7.42 2.07 9.41
CA CYS A 141 -7.56 3.50 9.10
C CYS A 141 -8.90 4.05 9.59
N ASP A 142 -10.00 3.32 9.38
CA ASP A 142 -11.33 3.73 9.79
C ASP A 142 -11.48 3.74 11.32
N GLU A 143 -11.04 2.69 12.00
CA GLU A 143 -11.10 2.56 13.46
C GLU A 143 -10.23 3.61 14.16
N ALA A 144 -8.99 3.81 13.69
CA ALA A 144 -8.09 4.83 14.22
C ALA A 144 -8.41 6.24 13.68
N ARG A 145 -9.42 6.38 12.81
CA ARG A 145 -9.84 7.65 12.17
C ARG A 145 -8.65 8.40 11.55
N ILE A 146 -7.90 7.70 10.72
CA ILE A 146 -6.75 8.24 9.99
C ILE A 146 -7.27 9.00 8.76
N GLY A 147 -6.83 10.24 8.56
CA GLY A 147 -7.30 11.04 7.43
C GLY A 147 -6.34 12.14 7.00
N GLU A 148 -6.85 13.11 6.22
CA GLU A 148 -6.04 14.13 5.52
C GLU A 148 -5.20 15.05 6.43
N HIS A 149 -5.48 15.09 7.74
CA HIS A 149 -4.71 15.88 8.71
C HIS A 149 -3.56 15.11 9.35
N ASP A 150 -3.56 13.77 9.23
CA ASP A 150 -2.60 12.91 9.91
C ASP A 150 -1.25 12.88 9.20
N VAL A 151 -0.21 12.67 10.01
CA VAL A 151 1.12 12.24 9.57
C VAL A 151 1.28 10.79 10.01
N PHE A 152 1.24 9.89 9.03
CA PHE A 152 1.36 8.45 9.24
C PHE A 152 2.81 8.01 9.02
N VAL A 153 3.37 7.24 9.94
CA VAL A 153 4.72 6.67 9.82
C VAL A 153 4.68 5.15 10.01
N ASP A 154 5.19 4.41 9.04
CA ASP A 154 5.37 2.96 9.06
C ASP A 154 6.84 2.62 9.39
N LEU A 155 7.06 1.99 10.54
CA LEU A 155 8.40 1.62 11.03
C LEU A 155 8.72 0.18 10.61
N GLY A 156 9.67 0.02 9.69
CA GLY A 156 9.95 -1.25 9.02
C GLY A 156 8.97 -1.50 7.88
N CYS A 157 8.85 -0.53 6.96
CA CYS A 157 7.82 -0.55 5.93
C CYS A 157 8.04 -1.59 4.82
N GLY A 158 9.20 -2.25 4.79
CA GLY A 158 9.59 -3.18 3.74
C GLY A 158 9.47 -2.53 2.36
N VAL A 159 8.69 -3.18 1.49
CA VAL A 159 8.40 -2.75 0.11
C VAL A 159 7.37 -1.60 0.02
N GLY A 160 6.89 -1.08 1.15
CA GLY A 160 6.09 0.15 1.23
C GLY A 160 4.59 0.02 0.89
N GLN A 161 4.03 -1.19 0.79
CA GLN A 161 2.63 -1.39 0.41
C GLN A 161 1.64 -0.62 1.30
N PHE A 162 1.85 -0.58 2.61
CA PHE A 162 0.98 0.17 3.53
C PHE A 162 1.14 1.68 3.36
N VAL A 163 2.37 2.16 3.10
CA VAL A 163 2.62 3.57 2.80
C VAL A 163 1.81 4.00 1.57
N TYR A 164 1.86 3.22 0.48
CA TYR A 164 1.12 3.54 -0.73
C TYR A 164 -0.39 3.41 -0.55
N PHE A 165 -0.84 2.37 0.16
CA PHE A 165 -2.26 2.15 0.42
C PHE A 165 -2.85 3.27 1.28
N VAL A 166 -2.22 3.63 2.41
CA VAL A 166 -2.68 4.70 3.30
C VAL A 166 -2.65 6.05 2.58
N ALA A 167 -1.62 6.31 1.75
CA ALA A 167 -1.58 7.50 0.91
C ALA A 167 -2.74 7.55 -0.10
N ALA A 168 -3.13 6.41 -0.70
CA ALA A 168 -4.26 6.35 -1.63
C ALA A 168 -5.63 6.45 -0.95
N TYR A 169 -5.81 5.74 0.16
CA TYR A 169 -7.08 5.54 0.86
C TYR A 169 -7.38 6.67 1.84
N ALA A 170 -6.58 6.79 2.91
CA ALA A 170 -6.76 7.81 3.95
C ALA A 170 -6.31 9.21 3.50
N ARG A 171 -5.41 9.27 2.51
CA ARG A 171 -4.90 10.51 1.89
C ARG A 171 -4.30 11.46 2.92
N CYS A 172 -3.55 10.89 3.87
CA CYS A 172 -2.83 11.61 4.92
C CYS A 172 -2.07 12.82 4.37
N LYS A 173 -1.87 13.82 5.24
CA LYS A 173 -1.05 15.00 4.93
C LYS A 173 0.33 14.57 4.46
N LYS A 174 0.90 13.57 5.14
CA LYS A 174 2.16 12.91 4.80
C LYS A 174 2.12 11.45 5.30
N THR A 175 2.56 10.52 4.47
CA THR A 175 2.76 9.10 4.81
C THR A 175 4.22 8.76 4.63
N ILE A 176 4.90 8.23 5.63
CA ILE A 176 6.34 7.94 5.56
C ILE A 176 6.56 6.47 5.89
N GLY A 177 7.36 5.77 5.10
CA GLY A 177 7.92 4.47 5.46
C GLY A 177 9.41 4.59 5.76
N ILE A 178 9.87 3.93 6.81
CA ILE A 178 11.31 3.80 7.12
C ILE A 178 11.67 2.31 7.00
N GLU A 179 12.65 2.01 6.16
CA GLU A 179 13.14 0.65 5.95
C GLU A 179 14.66 0.61 6.06
N ILE A 180 15.19 -0.37 6.80
CA ILE A 180 16.62 -0.52 7.04
C ILE A 180 17.29 -1.36 5.94
N SER A 181 16.57 -2.34 5.39
CA SER A 181 17.10 -3.32 4.45
C SER A 181 17.20 -2.77 3.03
N ASP A 182 18.39 -2.82 2.45
CA ASP A 182 18.71 -2.27 1.12
C ASP A 182 17.77 -2.77 0.01
N GLN A 183 17.50 -4.07 -0.02
CA GLN A 183 16.71 -4.69 -1.08
C GLN A 183 15.20 -4.34 -1.00
N PRO A 184 14.52 -4.51 0.15
CA PRO A 184 13.16 -4.01 0.34
C PRO A 184 13.02 -2.50 0.08
N PHE A 185 13.97 -1.68 0.55
CA PHE A 185 13.98 -0.24 0.27
C PHE A 185 14.05 0.03 -1.23
N LYS A 186 14.98 -0.63 -1.95
CA LYS A 186 15.09 -0.49 -3.41
C LYS A 186 13.79 -0.86 -4.11
N PHE A 187 13.18 -2.00 -3.75
CA PHE A 187 11.90 -2.40 -4.32
C PHE A 187 10.79 -1.40 -4.00
N ALA A 188 10.72 -0.88 -2.78
CA ALA A 188 9.78 0.18 -2.44
C ALA A 188 9.92 1.38 -3.39
N THR A 189 11.14 1.86 -3.64
CA THR A 189 11.38 2.97 -4.57
C THR A 189 11.03 2.67 -6.04
N GLU A 190 11.13 1.41 -6.46
CA GLU A 190 10.66 1.00 -7.79
C GLU A 190 9.12 0.95 -7.85
N VAL A 191 8.48 0.42 -6.79
CA VAL A 191 7.02 0.35 -6.66
C VAL A 191 6.41 1.75 -6.67
N SER A 192 7.02 2.75 -6.02
CA SER A 192 6.49 4.12 -6.02
C SER A 192 6.33 4.67 -7.43
N GLY A 193 7.30 4.42 -8.32
CA GLY A 193 7.25 4.89 -9.71
C GLY A 193 6.10 4.26 -10.51
N TYR A 194 5.75 3.01 -10.25
CA TYR A 194 4.59 2.36 -10.86
C TYR A 194 3.28 2.80 -10.22
N PHE A 195 3.22 2.92 -8.89
CA PHE A 195 2.07 3.43 -8.16
C PHE A 195 1.66 4.82 -8.66
N GLU A 196 2.60 5.76 -8.79
CA GLU A 196 2.31 7.12 -9.29
C GLU A 196 1.78 7.11 -10.73
N LYS A 197 2.36 6.27 -11.61
CA LYS A 197 1.89 6.11 -13.00
C LYS A 197 0.47 5.57 -13.06
N LEU A 198 0.15 4.56 -12.24
CA LEU A 198 -1.17 3.96 -12.17
C LEU A 198 -2.19 4.95 -11.60
N MET A 199 -1.88 5.62 -10.48
CA MET A 199 -2.74 6.64 -9.90
C MET A 199 -3.03 7.79 -10.89
N ALA A 200 -2.02 8.22 -11.66
CA ALA A 200 -2.21 9.19 -12.72
C ALA A 200 -3.09 8.67 -13.86
N HIS A 201 -2.85 7.44 -14.33
CA HIS A 201 -3.61 6.80 -15.40
C HIS A 201 -5.10 6.67 -15.07
N PHE A 202 -5.42 6.20 -13.87
CA PHE A 202 -6.79 6.03 -13.39
C PHE A 202 -7.43 7.32 -12.85
N GLY A 203 -6.74 8.46 -12.94
CA GLY A 203 -7.27 9.76 -12.53
C GLY A 203 -7.43 9.94 -11.03
N LYS A 204 -6.76 9.12 -10.21
CA LYS A 204 -6.87 9.12 -8.76
C LYS A 204 -6.02 10.22 -8.12
N ARG A 205 -6.36 10.55 -6.87
CA ARG A 205 -5.62 11.44 -5.97
C ARG A 205 -5.14 10.62 -4.77
N PHE A 206 -3.96 10.94 -4.29
CA PHE A 206 -3.35 10.36 -3.10
C PHE A 206 -2.68 11.46 -2.27
N GLY A 207 -2.47 11.20 -0.98
CA GLY A 207 -1.69 12.04 -0.06
C GLY A 207 -0.20 12.01 -0.38
N LYS A 208 0.59 12.91 0.23
CA LYS A 208 2.05 12.89 0.03
C LYS A 208 2.62 11.63 0.66
N PHE A 209 3.55 10.96 0.00
CA PHE A 209 4.28 9.84 0.59
C PHE A 209 5.79 9.96 0.41
N GLU A 210 6.55 9.26 1.25
CA GLU A 210 8.01 9.19 1.22
C GLU A 210 8.46 7.82 1.73
N ILE A 211 9.48 7.23 1.10
CA ILE A 211 10.20 6.06 1.61
C ILE A 211 11.61 6.50 1.97
N SER A 212 12.02 6.23 3.21
CA SER A 212 13.33 6.59 3.74
C SER A 212 14.16 5.34 4.04
N HIS A 213 15.43 5.38 3.67
CA HIS A 213 16.38 4.30 3.95
C HIS A 213 17.14 4.57 5.25
N GLY A 214 16.99 3.69 6.23
CA GLY A 214 17.78 3.71 7.45
C GLY A 214 17.09 3.02 8.61
N ASP A 215 17.80 3.00 9.74
CA ASP A 215 17.27 2.44 10.98
C ASP A 215 16.39 3.48 11.68
N PHE A 216 15.12 3.15 11.94
CA PHE A 216 14.19 4.05 12.62
C PHE A 216 14.61 4.41 14.06
N LEU A 217 15.58 3.68 14.63
CA LEU A 217 16.17 3.99 15.93
C LEU A 217 17.13 5.19 15.89
N GLU A 218 17.63 5.57 14.71
CA GLU A 218 18.60 6.66 14.54
C GLU A 218 18.03 8.03 14.96
N GLU A 219 18.91 8.89 15.48
CA GLU A 219 18.55 10.23 15.97
C GLU A 219 17.85 11.09 14.90
N LYS A 220 18.24 10.92 13.63
CA LYS A 220 17.67 11.67 12.49
C LYS A 220 16.16 11.50 12.33
N TYR A 221 15.58 10.40 12.83
CA TYR A 221 14.15 10.12 12.76
C TYR A 221 13.39 10.55 14.02
N ARG A 222 14.06 10.98 15.09
CA ARG A 222 13.40 11.31 16.37
C ARG A 222 12.42 12.47 16.24
N ALA A 223 12.78 13.51 15.51
CA ALA A 223 11.86 14.62 15.24
C ALA A 223 10.61 14.13 14.47
N LEU A 224 10.80 13.32 13.43
CA LEU A 224 9.69 12.76 12.66
C LEU A 224 8.77 11.90 13.55
N ILE A 225 9.34 10.98 14.32
CA ILE A 225 8.59 9.97 15.09
C ILE A 225 7.94 10.59 16.33
N CYS A 226 8.67 11.39 17.11
CA CYS A 226 8.18 11.92 18.39
C CYS A 226 7.42 13.24 18.25
N GLU A 227 7.75 14.07 17.25
CA GLU A 227 7.23 15.43 17.16
C GLU A 227 6.20 15.63 16.05
N GLU A 228 6.39 14.98 14.89
CA GLU A 228 5.53 15.17 13.70
C GLU A 228 4.45 14.10 13.55
N ALA A 229 4.76 12.84 13.87
CA ALA A 229 3.85 11.72 13.66
C ALA A 229 2.60 11.82 14.54
N THR A 230 1.43 11.70 13.92
CA THR A 230 0.15 11.56 14.61
C THR A 230 -0.30 10.11 14.67
N VAL A 231 0.22 9.27 13.78
CA VAL A 231 -0.02 7.82 13.73
C VAL A 231 1.29 7.10 13.45
N LEU A 232 1.63 6.12 14.29
CA LEU A 232 2.70 5.16 14.06
C LEU A 232 2.11 3.78 13.79
N PHE A 233 2.56 3.12 12.73
CA PHE A 233 2.29 1.71 12.47
C PHE A 233 3.60 0.92 12.60
N ILE A 234 3.54 -0.23 13.27
CA ILE A 234 4.71 -1.05 13.58
C ILE A 234 4.33 -2.54 13.47
N ASN A 235 4.83 -3.22 12.44
CA ASN A 235 4.72 -4.67 12.39
C ASN A 235 5.84 -5.33 13.22
N ASN A 236 5.65 -5.41 14.53
CA ASN A 236 6.64 -5.91 15.49
C ASN A 236 6.55 -7.42 15.79
N LYS A 237 5.93 -8.23 14.92
CA LYS A 237 5.83 -9.69 15.11
C LYS A 237 7.18 -10.38 15.19
N MET A 238 8.14 -9.94 14.37
CA MET A 238 9.47 -10.53 14.26
C MET A 238 10.55 -9.75 15.04
N PHE A 239 10.16 -8.74 15.82
CA PHE A 239 11.13 -7.96 16.59
C PHE A 239 11.64 -8.79 17.77
N ASP A 240 12.96 -8.81 17.96
CA ASP A 240 13.58 -9.42 19.13
C ASP A 240 13.37 -8.55 20.40
N GLU A 241 13.79 -9.07 21.54
CA GLU A 241 13.64 -8.37 22.83
C GLU A 241 14.42 -7.06 22.88
N THR A 242 15.60 -7.01 22.25
CA THR A 242 16.46 -5.82 22.23
C THR A 242 15.81 -4.69 21.46
N LEU A 243 15.35 -4.98 20.24
CA LEU A 243 14.65 -4.03 19.38
C LEU A 243 13.32 -3.60 20.01
N THR A 244 12.60 -4.52 20.65
CA THR A 244 11.38 -4.21 21.41
C THR A 244 11.66 -3.23 22.55
N HIS A 245 12.76 -3.42 23.30
CA HIS A 245 13.15 -2.51 24.37
C HIS A 245 13.51 -1.12 23.84
N GLN A 246 14.30 -1.05 22.77
CA GLN A 246 14.66 0.23 22.13
C GLN A 246 13.45 0.96 21.56
N LEU A 247 12.49 0.23 20.98
CA LEU A 247 11.23 0.78 20.53
C LEU A 247 10.44 1.41 21.69
N LYS A 248 10.32 0.72 22.84
CA LYS A 248 9.65 1.27 24.02
C LYS A 248 10.25 2.61 24.46
N VAL A 249 11.58 2.75 24.41
CA VAL A 249 12.27 4.01 24.73
C VAL A 249 11.84 5.14 23.81
N ILE A 250 11.62 4.88 22.52
CA ILE A 250 11.09 5.86 21.57
C ILE A 250 9.63 6.20 21.90
N LEU A 251 8.79 5.18 22.10
CA LEU A 251 7.35 5.35 22.33
C LEU A 251 7.02 6.20 23.58
N ARG A 252 7.92 6.22 24.57
CA ARG A 252 7.80 7.08 25.77
C ARG A 252 7.86 8.58 25.49
N ASN A 253 8.49 8.96 24.38
CA ASN A 253 8.73 10.36 24.03
C ASN A 253 7.69 10.91 23.03
N LEU A 254 6.67 10.12 22.70
CA LEU A 254 5.62 10.56 21.79
C LEU A 254 4.73 11.63 22.42
N LYS A 255 4.20 12.53 21.60
CA LYS A 255 3.22 13.53 22.02
C LYS A 255 1.89 12.88 22.44
N ALA A 256 1.24 13.52 23.40
CA ALA A 256 -0.15 13.22 23.73
C ALA A 256 -1.04 13.34 22.47
N GLY A 257 -1.93 12.36 22.30
CA GLY A 257 -2.79 12.20 21.13
C GLY A 257 -2.20 11.37 20.00
N THR A 258 -0.90 11.03 20.01
CA THR A 258 -0.32 10.14 19.00
C THR A 258 -0.94 8.74 19.11
N LYS A 259 -1.37 8.19 17.97
CA LYS A 259 -1.92 6.84 17.86
C LYS A 259 -0.80 5.87 17.50
N VAL A 260 -0.67 4.76 18.21
CA VAL A 260 0.34 3.73 17.97
C VAL A 260 -0.38 2.42 17.67
N ILE A 261 -0.14 1.87 16.47
CA ILE A 261 -0.72 0.63 15.98
C ILE A 261 0.38 -0.40 15.86
N THR A 262 0.25 -1.54 16.54
CA THR A 262 1.24 -2.62 16.52
C THR A 262 0.61 -3.98 16.24
N THR A 263 1.31 -4.89 15.56
CA THR A 263 0.78 -6.25 15.28
C THR A 263 0.97 -7.22 16.44
N LYS A 264 1.95 -6.97 17.31
CA LYS A 264 2.07 -7.55 18.64
C LYS A 264 1.91 -6.41 19.65
N PRO A 265 1.02 -6.52 20.64
CA PRO A 265 0.90 -5.50 21.69
C PRO A 265 2.26 -5.15 22.31
N VAL A 266 2.45 -3.88 22.66
CA VAL A 266 3.63 -3.40 23.39
C VAL A 266 3.16 -3.01 24.80
N CYS A 267 3.60 -3.76 25.81
CA CYS A 267 3.24 -3.57 27.22
C CYS A 267 3.68 -2.21 27.76
N ASP A 268 3.07 -1.81 28.88
CA ASP A 268 3.07 -0.45 29.45
C ASP A 268 4.39 0.28 29.20
N ILE A 269 4.36 1.15 28.19
CA ILE A 269 5.51 1.95 27.77
C ILE A 269 6.02 2.83 28.92
N ARG A 270 5.26 3.04 30.01
CA ARG A 270 5.65 3.84 31.18
C ARG A 270 6.28 3.03 32.32
N HIS A 271 6.27 1.70 32.29
CA HIS A 271 6.89 0.90 33.35
C HIS A 271 8.40 0.78 33.11
N ASP A 272 9.20 1.19 34.09
CA ASP A 272 10.66 1.03 34.09
C ASP A 272 11.02 -0.30 34.75
N ASP A 273 11.53 -1.27 33.99
CA ASP A 273 12.20 -2.48 34.55
C ASP A 273 13.48 -2.10 35.35
N VAL A 274 13.81 -0.80 35.46
CA VAL A 274 15.02 -0.27 36.08
C VAL A 274 14.84 0.02 37.57
N ASN A 275 13.60 0.10 38.08
CA ASN A 275 13.30 0.40 39.49
C ASN A 275 12.56 -0.76 40.18
N GLY A 276 13.19 -1.94 40.25
CA GLY A 276 12.89 -2.96 41.28
C GLY A 276 11.56 -3.72 41.18
N ASP A 277 10.64 -3.31 40.33
CA ASP A 277 9.49 -4.13 39.94
C ASP A 277 9.96 -5.05 38.82
N GLY A 278 9.88 -6.36 39.03
CA GLY A 278 10.41 -7.39 38.13
C GLY A 278 9.93 -7.27 36.66
N PRO A 279 10.43 -8.12 35.76
CA PRO A 279 10.16 -8.00 34.31
C PRO A 279 8.67 -7.80 34.08
N CYS A 280 8.32 -6.71 33.37
CA CYS A 280 6.94 -6.39 33.01
C CYS A 280 6.23 -7.68 32.55
N ASN A 281 5.24 -8.15 33.32
CA ASN A 281 4.44 -9.32 32.96
C ASN A 281 3.47 -8.91 31.84
N CYS A 282 4.01 -8.75 30.63
CA CYS A 282 3.28 -8.24 29.49
C CYS A 282 2.04 -9.10 29.22
N GLN A 283 2.10 -10.42 29.48
CA GLN A 283 1.00 -11.35 29.31
C GLN A 283 -0.20 -11.05 30.24
N GLU A 284 0.06 -10.85 31.53
CA GLU A 284 -0.98 -10.46 32.50
C GLU A 284 -1.53 -9.05 32.21
N TRP A 285 -0.69 -8.12 31.76
CA TRP A 285 -1.18 -6.81 31.31
C TRP A 285 -2.12 -6.95 30.10
N TYR A 286 -1.80 -7.82 29.14
CA TYR A 286 -2.63 -8.07 27.95
C TYR A 286 -3.98 -8.72 28.27
N GLU A 287 -4.00 -9.68 29.19
CA GLU A 287 -5.26 -10.31 29.63
C GLU A 287 -6.19 -9.31 30.33
N ASN A 288 -5.62 -8.30 31.00
CA ASN A 288 -6.37 -7.33 31.80
C ASN A 288 -6.74 -6.02 31.07
N HIS A 289 -6.07 -5.68 29.96
CA HIS A 289 -6.24 -4.39 29.26
C HIS A 289 -6.77 -4.51 27.83
N GLN A 290 -7.45 -5.61 27.48
CA GLN A 290 -8.25 -5.67 26.26
C GLN A 290 -9.24 -4.48 26.27
N THR A 291 -9.17 -3.64 25.24
CA THR A 291 -10.01 -2.44 25.11
C THR A 291 -11.49 -2.78 25.25
N PRO A 292 -12.31 -1.97 25.95
CA PRO A 292 -13.76 -2.14 25.97
C PRO A 292 -14.29 -1.92 24.55
N GLY A 293 -14.57 -3.03 23.85
CA GLY A 293 -14.93 -3.07 22.44
C GLY A 293 -14.37 -4.29 21.70
N GLY A 294 -13.33 -4.95 22.24
CA GLY A 294 -12.85 -6.23 21.73
C GLY A 294 -13.72 -7.36 22.26
N THR A 295 -14.59 -7.92 21.43
CA THR A 295 -15.15 -9.25 21.69
C THR A 295 -13.97 -10.21 21.72
N GLY A 296 -13.76 -10.92 22.83
CA GLY A 296 -12.69 -11.90 23.04
C GLY A 296 -12.79 -13.12 22.13
N GLU A 297 -12.72 -12.90 20.82
CA GLU A 297 -12.46 -13.88 19.79
C GLU A 297 -10.98 -13.76 19.38
N GLU A 298 -10.40 -14.84 18.86
CA GLU A 298 -9.07 -14.94 18.25
C GLU A 298 -8.82 -13.96 17.05
N SER A 299 -9.61 -12.89 16.89
CA SER A 299 -9.78 -12.10 15.66
C SER A 299 -9.05 -10.75 15.62
N GLN A 300 -8.42 -10.27 16.70
CA GLN A 300 -7.68 -9.00 16.68
C GLN A 300 -6.20 -9.19 16.29
N LYS A 301 -5.88 -8.86 15.03
CA LYS A 301 -4.53 -8.95 14.44
C LYS A 301 -3.60 -7.77 14.78
N TYR A 302 -4.07 -6.78 15.54
CA TYR A 302 -3.30 -5.59 15.95
C TYR A 302 -3.81 -5.02 17.27
N SER A 303 -2.98 -4.16 17.88
CA SER A 303 -3.29 -3.31 19.02
C SER A 303 -3.28 -1.85 18.59
N LEU A 304 -4.20 -1.04 19.14
CA LEU A 304 -4.26 0.41 18.94
C LEU A 304 -4.17 1.10 20.31
N MET A 305 -3.14 1.90 20.52
CA MET A 305 -2.92 2.72 21.71
C MET A 305 -2.98 4.20 21.36
N VAL A 306 -3.53 5.04 22.24
CA VAL A 306 -3.43 6.50 22.16
C VAL A 306 -2.61 7.01 23.34
N ILE A 307 -1.57 7.79 23.05
CA ILE A 307 -0.72 8.41 24.07
C ILE A 307 -1.52 9.49 24.81
N ASN A 308 -1.54 9.45 26.14
CA ASN A 308 -2.24 10.42 26.99
C ASN A 308 -1.28 11.42 27.63
#